data_AF-A0A952Y7Z7-F1
#
_entry.id   AF-A0A952Y7Z7-F1
#
_cell.length_a   1.000
_cell.length_b   1.000
_cell.length_c   1.000
_cell.angle_alpha   90.00
_cell.angle_beta   90.00
_cell.angle_gamma   90.00
#
_symmetry.space_group_name_H-M   'P 1'
#
loop_
_entity.id
_entity.type
_entity.pdbx_description
1 polymer ?
#
loop_
_entity_poly.entity_id
_entity_poly.type
_entity_poly.pdbx_seq_one_letter_code
_entity_poly.pdbx_strand_id
1 'polypeptide(L)'
;LDKRERKLMQYDYGPWWADLEGEGDVAVITFGSVTDVAREALARLAAQGVKARLIALRLLAPALPERLEQALEGVRRVLVVEQNHSAQLFRYLRAMYDLPGKPASFHRPGPLPMRPAELAKVILDWRQQ
;
A
#
# COMPACT_ATOMS: atom_id res chain seq x y z
N LEU A 1 9.66 25.66 -15.82
CA LEU A 1 8.61 24.60 -15.76
C LEU A 1 7.89 24.60 -14.41
N ASP A 2 8.47 25.26 -13.43
CA ASP A 2 8.15 25.31 -12.01
C ASP A 2 6.72 25.81 -11.73
N LYS A 3 6.21 26.75 -12.55
CA LYS A 3 4.81 27.19 -12.46
C LYS A 3 3.83 26.03 -12.67
N ARG A 4 4.13 25.09 -13.58
CA ARG A 4 3.24 23.95 -13.88
C ARG A 4 3.39 22.85 -12.82
N GLU A 5 4.61 22.60 -12.37
CA GLU A 5 4.89 21.66 -11.27
C GLU A 5 4.20 22.08 -9.98
N ARG A 6 4.30 23.37 -9.58
CA ARG A 6 3.63 23.89 -8.39
C ARG A 6 2.11 23.67 -8.41
N LYS A 7 1.48 23.73 -9.59
CA LYS A 7 0.04 23.47 -9.70
C LYS A 7 -0.34 22.04 -9.32
N LEU A 8 0.51 21.06 -9.59
CA LEU A 8 0.27 19.67 -9.22
C LEU A 8 0.61 19.45 -7.75
N MET A 9 1.76 19.94 -7.29
CA MET A 9 2.21 19.74 -5.91
C MET A 9 1.35 20.44 -4.87
N GLN A 10 0.74 21.59 -5.22
CA GLN A 10 -0.10 22.37 -4.30
C GLN A 10 -1.59 22.09 -4.48
N TYR A 11 -1.98 21.23 -5.43
CA TYR A 11 -3.38 20.87 -5.59
C TYR A 11 -3.83 19.98 -4.42
N ASP A 12 -4.95 20.35 -3.80
CA ASP A 12 -5.56 19.50 -2.79
C ASP A 12 -6.34 18.36 -3.46
N TYR A 13 -5.75 17.17 -3.47
CA TYR A 13 -6.39 15.95 -3.96
C TYR A 13 -7.51 15.44 -3.02
N GLY A 14 -7.72 16.08 -1.86
CA GLY A 14 -8.76 15.71 -0.90
C GLY A 14 -8.57 14.27 -0.41
N PRO A 15 -9.64 13.51 -0.14
CA PRO A 15 -9.54 12.10 0.25
C PRO A 15 -9.19 11.18 -0.94
N TRP A 16 -9.22 11.69 -2.18
CA TRP A 16 -9.16 10.85 -3.39
C TRP A 16 -7.77 10.36 -3.77
N TRP A 17 -6.74 10.68 -2.98
CA TRP A 17 -5.38 10.21 -3.22
C TRP A 17 -5.17 8.75 -2.82
N ALA A 18 -5.88 8.28 -1.79
CA ALA A 18 -5.85 6.89 -1.33
C ALA A 18 -7.08 6.56 -0.47
N ASP A 19 -7.49 5.29 -0.53
CA ASP A 19 -8.42 4.72 0.44
C ASP A 19 -7.58 4.22 1.64
N LEU A 20 -7.86 4.74 2.84
CA LEU A 20 -7.18 4.38 4.09
C LEU A 20 -8.14 3.59 4.97
N GLU A 21 -7.79 2.36 5.33
CA GLU A 21 -8.67 1.47 6.10
C GLU A 21 -7.89 0.75 7.21
N GLY A 22 -8.58 0.45 8.32
CA GLY A 22 -8.03 -0.33 9.43
C GLY A 22 -7.00 0.41 10.29
N GLU A 23 -6.40 -0.34 11.20
CA GLU A 23 -5.43 0.14 12.20
C GLU A 23 -4.38 -0.94 12.46
N GLY A 24 -3.29 -0.59 13.15
CA GLY A 24 -2.21 -1.53 13.50
C GLY A 24 -0.82 -0.96 13.24
N ASP A 25 0.19 -1.74 13.59
CA ASP A 25 1.62 -1.41 13.41
C ASP A 25 2.21 -1.95 12.10
N VAL A 26 1.35 -2.54 11.26
CA VAL A 26 1.69 -3.07 9.94
C VAL A 26 0.76 -2.44 8.90
N ALA A 27 1.30 -2.08 7.74
CA ALA A 27 0.52 -1.58 6.61
C ALA A 27 0.75 -2.40 5.34
N VAL A 28 -0.35 -2.66 4.63
CA VAL A 28 -0.36 -3.15 3.26
C VAL A 28 -0.60 -1.97 2.32
N ILE A 29 0.31 -1.73 1.38
CA ILE A 29 0.16 -0.69 0.35
C ILE A 29 -0.12 -1.36 -0.99
N THR A 30 -1.14 -0.91 -1.70
CA THR A 30 -1.51 -1.45 -3.01
C THR A 30 -2.14 -0.39 -3.90
N PHE A 31 -2.52 -0.76 -5.13
CA PHE A 31 -3.26 0.08 -6.05
C PHE A 31 -4.09 -0.75 -7.04
N GLY A 32 -5.07 -0.12 -7.68
CA GLY A 32 -5.84 -0.73 -8.77
C GLY A 32 -6.64 -1.97 -8.37
N SER A 33 -6.66 -2.99 -9.22
CA SER A 33 -7.50 -4.19 -9.04
C SER A 33 -7.12 -5.06 -7.84
N VAL A 34 -5.96 -4.84 -7.23
CA VAL A 34 -5.49 -5.59 -6.06
C VAL A 34 -6.14 -5.08 -4.77
N THR A 35 -6.70 -3.87 -4.77
CA THR A 35 -7.31 -3.23 -3.60
C THR A 35 -8.38 -4.10 -2.92
N ASP A 36 -9.34 -4.64 -3.68
CA ASP A 36 -10.43 -5.44 -3.09
C ASP A 36 -9.92 -6.79 -2.55
N VAL A 37 -8.91 -7.37 -3.20
CA VAL A 37 -8.24 -8.59 -2.72
C VAL A 37 -7.54 -8.32 -1.39
N ALA A 38 -6.84 -7.18 -1.27
CA ALA A 38 -6.19 -6.76 -0.04
C ALA A 38 -7.21 -6.46 1.08
N ARG A 39 -8.32 -5.79 0.76
CA ARG A 39 -9.41 -5.52 1.72
C ARG A 39 -9.99 -6.81 2.27
N GLU A 40 -10.32 -7.77 1.42
CA GLU A 40 -10.86 -9.05 1.87
C GLU A 40 -9.83 -9.87 2.66
N ALA A 41 -8.55 -9.86 2.26
CA ALA A 41 -7.47 -10.50 3.00
C ALA A 41 -7.34 -9.92 4.43
N LEU A 42 -7.37 -8.59 4.56
CA LEU A 42 -7.31 -7.92 5.85
C LEU A 42 -8.56 -8.17 6.69
N ALA A 43 -9.76 -8.21 6.10
CA ALA A 43 -10.97 -8.59 6.81
C ALA A 43 -10.88 -10.01 7.41
N ARG A 44 -10.32 -10.96 6.65
CA ARG A 44 -10.07 -12.33 7.13
C ARG A 44 -9.05 -12.39 8.26
N LEU A 45 -8.04 -11.53 8.24
CA LEU A 45 -7.04 -11.41 9.31
C LEU A 45 -7.63 -10.74 10.56
N ALA A 46 -8.46 -9.70 10.38
CA ALA A 46 -9.15 -9.03 11.46
C ALA A 46 -10.08 -9.99 12.23
N ALA A 47 -10.77 -10.90 11.51
CA ALA A 47 -11.57 -11.96 12.12
C ALA A 47 -10.75 -12.95 12.98
N GLN A 48 -9.43 -12.98 12.82
CA GLN A 48 -8.48 -13.76 13.62
C GLN A 48 -7.75 -12.90 14.68
N GLY A 49 -8.17 -11.64 14.89
CA GLY A 49 -7.55 -10.72 15.84
C GLY A 49 -6.25 -10.07 15.33
N VAL A 50 -5.91 -10.22 14.05
CA VAL A 50 -4.73 -9.59 13.45
C VAL A 50 -5.12 -8.24 12.85
N LYS A 51 -4.59 -7.17 13.43
CA LYS A 51 -4.78 -5.78 12.98
C LYS A 51 -3.71 -5.38 11.97
N ALA A 52 -4.12 -4.83 10.84
CA ALA A 52 -3.25 -4.21 9.85
C ALA A 52 -4.01 -3.11 9.09
N ARG A 53 -3.26 -2.11 8.62
CA ARG A 53 -3.78 -1.01 7.81
C ARG A 53 -3.74 -1.36 6.33
N LEU A 54 -4.73 -0.88 5.57
CA LEU A 54 -4.70 -0.80 4.12
C LEU A 54 -4.45 0.64 3.70
N ILE A 55 -3.51 0.83 2.79
CA ILE A 55 -3.31 2.08 2.05
C ILE A 55 -3.44 1.74 0.57
N ALA A 56 -4.63 1.94 0.00
CA ALA A 56 -4.89 1.69 -1.41
C ALA A 56 -4.76 2.99 -2.20
N LEU A 57 -3.65 3.14 -2.92
CA LEU A 57 -3.35 4.35 -3.67
C LEU A 57 -4.29 4.49 -4.86
N ARG A 58 -4.82 5.70 -5.02
CA ARG A 58 -5.63 6.15 -6.16
C ARG A 58 -4.89 7.17 -7.01
N LEU A 59 -3.96 7.90 -6.40
CA LEU A 59 -3.03 8.81 -7.06
C LEU A 59 -1.61 8.26 -6.97
N LEU A 60 -0.97 8.00 -8.11
CA LEU A 60 0.46 7.64 -8.18
C LEU A 60 1.35 8.84 -8.50
N ALA A 61 0.85 9.87 -9.19
CA ALA A 61 1.64 11.04 -9.53
C ALA A 61 0.75 12.29 -9.55
N PRO A 62 1.18 13.41 -8.93
CA PRO A 62 2.42 13.60 -8.18
C PRO A 62 2.50 12.76 -6.89
N ALA A 63 3.72 12.53 -6.41
CA ALA A 63 3.92 11.92 -5.09
C ALA A 63 3.43 12.89 -4.00
N LEU A 64 2.87 12.36 -2.91
CA LEU A 64 2.42 13.15 -1.77
C LEU A 64 3.11 12.67 -0.47
N PRO A 65 4.42 12.93 -0.28
CA PRO A 65 5.20 12.37 0.83
C PRO A 65 4.61 12.63 2.20
N GLU A 66 4.23 13.88 2.49
CA GLU A 66 3.64 14.29 3.77
C GLU A 66 2.35 13.52 4.09
N ARG A 67 1.51 13.25 3.07
CA ARG A 67 0.27 12.50 3.27
C ARG A 67 0.51 11.02 3.50
N LEU A 68 1.46 10.42 2.77
CA LEU A 68 1.79 9.02 2.98
C LEU A 68 2.48 8.81 4.33
N GLU A 69 3.36 9.74 4.74
CA GLU A 69 4.00 9.75 6.05
C GLU A 69 2.95 9.79 7.17
N GLN A 70 1.99 10.72 7.08
CA GLN A 70 0.89 10.79 8.03
C GLN A 70 0.06 9.50 8.08
N ALA A 71 -0.28 8.91 6.91
CA ALA A 71 -1.02 7.65 6.85
C ALA A 71 -0.23 6.46 7.47
N LEU A 72 1.10 6.53 7.43
CA LEU A 72 2.02 5.54 7.99
C LEU A 72 2.43 5.82 9.44
N GLU A 73 1.89 6.84 10.10
CA GLU A 73 2.27 7.19 11.47
C GLU A 73 2.04 6.00 12.43
N GLY A 74 3.09 5.59 13.15
CA GLY A 74 3.06 4.41 14.03
C GLY A 74 3.14 3.04 13.33
N VAL A 75 3.21 3.00 11.99
CA VAL A 75 3.50 1.77 11.24
C VAL A 75 4.99 1.45 11.34
N ARG A 76 5.30 0.20 11.69
CA ARG A 76 6.67 -0.33 11.83
C ARG A 76 7.13 -1.12 10.61
N ARG A 77 6.19 -1.69 9.85
CA ARG A 77 6.49 -2.53 8.69
C ARG A 77 5.48 -2.31 7.57
N VAL A 78 5.98 -2.25 6.34
CA VAL A 78 5.20 -2.08 5.11
C VAL A 78 5.38 -3.29 4.19
N LEU A 79 4.26 -3.82 3.69
CA LEU A 79 4.22 -4.76 2.59
C LEU A 79 3.54 -4.13 1.38
N VAL A 80 4.26 -4.01 0.27
CA VAL A 80 3.68 -3.55 -0.99
C VAL A 80 3.15 -4.74 -1.77
N VAL A 81 1.88 -4.72 -2.15
CA VAL A 81 1.20 -5.82 -2.83
C VAL A 81 0.76 -5.36 -4.21
N GLU A 82 1.19 -6.08 -5.25
CA GLU A 82 0.88 -5.73 -6.64
C GLU A 82 0.85 -6.95 -7.57
N GLN A 83 0.15 -6.82 -8.71
CA GLN A 83 0.01 -7.91 -9.69
C GLN A 83 0.79 -7.62 -10.97
N ASN A 84 2.12 -7.61 -10.86
CA ASN A 84 3.02 -7.56 -12.00
C ASN A 84 4.32 -8.32 -11.70
N HIS A 85 5.14 -8.52 -12.74
CA HIS A 85 6.40 -9.24 -12.62
C HIS A 85 7.51 -8.40 -11.96
N SER A 86 7.53 -7.09 -12.19
CA SER A 86 8.70 -6.24 -11.92
C SER A 86 8.64 -5.45 -10.61
N ALA A 87 7.62 -5.66 -9.77
CA ALA A 87 7.43 -4.92 -8.53
C ALA A 87 7.45 -3.39 -8.74
N GLN A 88 6.69 -2.91 -9.74
CA GLN A 88 6.76 -1.52 -10.20
C GLN A 88 6.36 -0.53 -9.11
N LEU A 89 5.26 -0.80 -8.41
CA LEU A 89 4.79 0.02 -7.31
C LEU A 89 5.81 0.03 -6.17
N PHE A 90 6.36 -1.12 -5.80
CA PHE A 90 7.36 -1.18 -4.74
C PHE A 90 8.59 -0.32 -5.07
N ARG A 91 9.11 -0.41 -6.30
CA ARG A 91 10.25 0.40 -6.75
C ARG A 91 9.92 1.88 -6.80
N TYR A 92 8.73 2.23 -7.29
CA TYR A 92 8.24 3.59 -7.29
C TYR A 92 8.17 4.16 -5.86
N LEU A 93 7.58 3.41 -4.92
CA LEU A 93 7.44 3.87 -3.54
C LEU A 93 8.80 4.05 -2.85
N ARG A 94 9.73 3.12 -3.08
CA ARG A 94 11.12 3.22 -2.58
C ARG A 94 11.88 4.41 -3.15
N ALA A 95 11.52 4.90 -4.33
CA ALA A 95 12.16 6.06 -4.95
C ALA A 95 11.57 7.38 -4.46
N MET A 96 10.29 7.40 -4.07
CA MET A 96 9.56 8.64 -3.78
C MET A 96 9.30 8.89 -2.29
N TYR A 97 9.41 7.85 -1.44
CA TYR A 97 9.00 7.92 -0.04
C TYR A 97 10.04 7.23 0.87
N ASP A 98 10.17 7.74 2.09
CA ASP A 98 10.86 7.03 3.17
C ASP A 98 9.88 6.09 3.87
N LEU A 99 9.97 4.80 3.55
CA LEU A 99 9.05 3.79 4.09
C LEU A 99 9.62 3.17 5.38
N PRO A 100 8.79 2.98 6.43
CA PRO A 100 9.27 2.52 7.72
C PRO A 100 9.79 1.07 7.69
N GLY A 101 10.83 0.85 8.52
CA GLY A 101 11.42 -0.47 8.76
C GLY A 101 12.13 -1.03 7.52
N LYS A 102 11.95 -2.34 7.29
CA LYS A 102 12.44 -3.02 6.09
C LYS A 102 11.24 -3.30 5.17
N PRO A 103 10.87 -2.35 4.28
CA PRO A 103 9.72 -2.53 3.41
C PRO A 103 9.93 -3.75 2.51
N ALA A 104 8.89 -4.58 2.41
CA ALA A 104 8.88 -5.79 1.59
C ALA A 104 7.88 -5.65 0.44
N SER A 105 7.97 -6.55 -0.54
CA SER A 105 6.97 -6.65 -1.59
C SER A 105 6.50 -8.07 -1.81
N PHE A 106 5.21 -8.20 -2.11
CA PHE A 106 4.63 -9.40 -2.67
C PHE A 106 4.05 -9.05 -4.05
N HIS A 107 4.66 -9.60 -5.09
CA HIS A 107 4.28 -9.33 -6.46
C HIS A 107 4.24 -10.61 -7.28
N ARG A 108 3.22 -10.75 -8.12
CA ARG A 108 3.03 -11.92 -8.98
C ARG A 108 2.56 -11.49 -10.37
N PRO A 109 3.11 -12.08 -11.45
CA PRO A 109 2.55 -11.86 -12.79
C PRO A 109 1.12 -12.40 -12.90
N GLY A 110 0.35 -11.84 -13.84
CA GLY A 110 -0.92 -12.43 -14.30
C GLY A 110 -0.70 -13.74 -15.09
N PRO A 111 -1.78 -14.34 -15.64
CA PRO A 111 -3.14 -13.81 -15.75
C PRO A 111 -4.03 -14.09 -14.53
N LEU A 112 -3.64 -15.04 -13.66
CA LEU A 112 -4.49 -15.45 -12.54
C LEU A 112 -4.53 -14.36 -11.46
N PRO A 113 -5.72 -13.87 -11.07
CA PRO A 113 -5.87 -12.94 -9.96
C PRO A 113 -5.31 -13.51 -8.66
N MET A 114 -4.76 -12.62 -7.84
CA MET A 114 -4.41 -12.96 -6.47
C MET A 114 -5.67 -13.29 -5.68
N ARG A 115 -5.61 -14.31 -4.82
CA ARG A 115 -6.76 -14.72 -4.00
C ARG A 115 -6.65 -14.12 -2.60
N PRO A 116 -7.75 -13.66 -1.98
CA PRO A 116 -7.74 -13.07 -0.64
C PRO A 116 -7.15 -13.99 0.43
N ALA A 117 -7.49 -15.28 0.42
CA ALA A 117 -6.96 -16.26 1.38
C ALA A 117 -5.44 -16.50 1.23
N GLU A 118 -4.94 -16.47 0.00
CA GLU A 118 -3.50 -16.57 -0.30
C GLU A 118 -2.77 -15.34 0.25
N LEU A 119 -3.30 -14.14 -0.04
CA LEU A 119 -2.72 -12.89 0.44
C LEU A 119 -2.74 -12.78 1.97
N ALA A 120 -3.83 -13.20 2.62
CA ALA A 120 -3.92 -13.23 4.08
C ALA A 120 -2.81 -14.11 4.69
N LYS A 121 -2.55 -15.28 4.10
CA LYS A 121 -1.44 -16.15 4.51
C LYS A 121 -0.08 -15.47 4.32
N VAL A 122 0.14 -14.84 3.16
CA VAL A 122 1.39 -14.12 2.88
C VAL A 122 1.64 -13.02 3.92
N ILE A 123 0.63 -12.21 4.25
CA ILE A 123 0.74 -11.14 5.25
C ILE A 123 1.09 -11.73 6.62
N LEU A 124 0.46 -12.83 7.01
CA LEU A 124 0.70 -13.48 8.30
C LEU A 124 2.13 -14.02 8.40
N ASP A 125 2.56 -14.77 7.38
CA ASP A 125 3.89 -15.39 7.33
C ASP A 125 4.99 -14.31 7.30
N TRP A 126 4.77 -13.22 6.55
CA TRP A 126 5.70 -12.09 6.48
C TRP A 126 5.81 -11.34 7.82
N ARG A 127 4.70 -11.15 8.53
CA ARG A 127 4.69 -10.43 9.81
C ARG A 127 5.55 -11.11 10.88
N GLN A 128 5.70 -12.43 10.81
CA GLN A 128 6.44 -13.25 11.77
C GLN A 128 7.96 -13.32 11.51
N GLN A 129 8.43 -12.87 10.34
CA GLN A 129 9.86 -12.82 9.97
C GLN A 129 10.58 -11.64 10.61
#